data_AF-A0A2V6WHK4-F1
#
_entry.id   AF-A0A2V6WHK4-F1
#
_cell.length_a   1.000
_cell.length_b   1.000
_cell.length_c   1.000
_cell.angle_alpha   90.00
_cell.angle_beta   90.00
_cell.angle_gamma   90.00
#
_symmetry.space_group_name_H-M   'P 1'
#
loop_
_entity.id
_entity.type
_entity.pdbx_description
1 polymer ?
#
loop_
_entity_poly.entity_id
_entity_poly.type
_entity_poly.pdbx_seq_one_letter_code
_entity_poly.pdbx_strand_id
1 'polypeptide(L)'
;MVLQKLKADLVPAILVPEPEVAFLILALNTEKAHNLKEKSLEVIRMYRGLAKESPSATEEEFAFQFEAPHFITLGLLYEANKRFAGGAFAPILRRVDKFLRGGLAKALEERRERADLVRAADEALALVVAKLKKRGIRHPYVKNYVLARTTPLTRARKTLPPFEQAFKKLGDNLEAFDVAKVRYDDIQRTAIMAAPAPAE
;
A
#
# COMPACT_ATOMS: atom_id res chain seq x y z
N MET A 1 15.73 19.93 -16.69
CA MET A 1 14.28 19.61 -16.81
C MET A 1 13.87 19.59 -18.28
N VAL A 2 12.84 18.83 -18.68
CA VAL A 2 12.39 18.70 -20.10
C VAL A 2 12.09 20.07 -20.74
N LEU A 3 11.44 20.97 -20.00
CA LEU A 3 11.08 22.32 -20.48
C LEU A 3 12.29 23.18 -20.90
N GLN A 4 13.41 23.09 -20.17
CA GLN A 4 14.65 23.79 -20.52
C GLN A 4 15.26 23.27 -21.83
N LYS A 5 15.13 21.97 -22.12
CA LYS A 5 15.59 21.39 -23.39
C LYS A 5 14.74 21.85 -24.57
N LEU A 6 13.47 22.17 -24.34
CA LEU A 6 12.53 22.64 -25.34
C LEU A 6 12.63 24.14 -25.62
N LYS A 7 13.45 24.89 -24.86
CA LYS A 7 13.57 26.37 -24.95
C LYS A 7 12.19 27.07 -24.96
N ALA A 8 11.25 26.53 -24.19
CA ALA A 8 9.90 27.06 -24.15
C ALA A 8 9.84 28.29 -23.22
N ASP A 9 9.36 29.41 -23.75
CA ASP A 9 9.16 30.66 -23.00
C ASP A 9 7.76 30.73 -22.35
N LEU A 10 6.81 29.91 -22.81
CA LEU A 10 5.42 29.86 -22.35
C LEU A 10 4.94 28.40 -22.20
N VAL A 11 4.08 28.15 -21.21
CA VAL A 11 3.42 26.86 -21.00
C VAL A 11 1.90 27.09 -21.01
N PRO A 12 1.14 26.54 -21.98
CA PRO A 12 -0.31 26.63 -21.95
C PRO A 12 -0.85 25.83 -20.76
N ALA A 13 -1.83 26.40 -20.05
CA ALA A 13 -2.47 25.76 -18.89
C ALA A 13 -3.99 25.86 -19.02
N ILE A 14 -4.68 24.81 -18.60
CA ILE A 14 -6.15 24.79 -18.45
C ILE A 14 -6.44 24.88 -16.96
N LEU A 15 -7.17 25.91 -16.54
CA LEU A 15 -7.68 26.04 -15.19
C LEU A 15 -9.09 25.45 -15.13
N VAL A 16 -9.28 24.46 -14.26
CA VAL A 16 -10.59 23.92 -13.93
C VAL A 16 -10.95 24.44 -12.54
N PRO A 17 -11.89 25.40 -12.41
CA PRO A 17 -12.20 26.03 -11.13
C PRO A 17 -13.04 25.15 -10.20
N GLU A 18 -13.71 24.11 -10.70
CA GLU A 18 -14.56 23.20 -9.94
C GLU A 18 -13.73 22.32 -8.99
N PRO A 19 -13.84 22.48 -7.65
CA PRO A 19 -13.05 21.71 -6.69
C PRO A 19 -13.27 20.20 -6.80
N GLU A 20 -14.47 19.78 -7.19
CA GLU A 20 -14.86 18.37 -7.31
C GLU A 20 -14.03 17.67 -8.40
N VAL A 21 -13.60 18.40 -9.45
CA VAL A 21 -12.78 17.85 -10.53
C VAL A 21 -11.37 17.51 -10.05
N ALA A 22 -10.87 18.19 -9.00
CA ALA A 22 -9.57 17.84 -8.41
C ALA A 22 -9.56 16.40 -7.86
N PHE A 23 -10.73 15.88 -7.45
CA PHE A 23 -10.87 14.51 -6.97
C PHE A 23 -11.02 13.47 -8.09
N LEU A 24 -11.15 13.91 -9.35
CA LEU A 24 -11.20 13.03 -10.51
C LEU A 24 -9.82 12.81 -11.14
N ILE A 25 -8.75 13.38 -10.57
CA ILE A 25 -7.42 13.39 -11.22
C ILE A 25 -6.86 11.99 -11.50
N LEU A 26 -7.18 11.00 -10.66
CA LEU A 26 -6.82 9.61 -10.89
C LEU A 26 -7.58 9.01 -12.09
N ALA A 27 -8.87 9.33 -12.22
CA ALA A 27 -9.72 8.86 -13.31
C ALA A 27 -9.42 9.58 -14.64
N LEU A 28 -8.94 10.82 -14.57
CA LEU A 28 -8.60 11.65 -15.72
C LEU A 28 -7.21 11.32 -16.31
N ASN A 29 -6.41 10.48 -15.66
CA ASN A 29 -5.11 10.09 -16.17
C ASN A 29 -5.24 9.02 -17.26
N THR A 30 -5.19 9.44 -18.52
CA THR A 30 -5.32 8.56 -19.71
C THR A 30 -3.98 8.16 -20.33
N GLU A 31 -2.88 8.81 -19.96
CA GLU A 31 -1.56 8.58 -20.59
C GLU A 31 -0.73 7.50 -19.91
N LYS A 32 -0.75 7.44 -18.58
CA LYS A 32 0.07 6.47 -17.83
C LYS A 32 -0.65 6.02 -16.57
N ALA A 33 -0.91 4.71 -16.49
CA ALA A 33 -1.41 4.10 -15.27
C ALA A 33 -0.47 4.43 -14.09
N HIS A 34 -1.03 5.05 -13.05
CA HIS A 34 -0.28 5.37 -11.84
C HIS A 34 0.27 4.11 -11.20
N ASN A 35 1.54 4.17 -10.77
CA ASN A 35 2.08 3.09 -9.95
C ASN A 35 1.41 3.10 -8.57
N LEU A 36 1.54 1.99 -7.83
CA LEU A 36 0.93 1.81 -6.51
C LEU A 36 1.15 2.99 -5.56
N LYS A 37 2.37 3.56 -5.56
CA LYS A 37 2.75 4.65 -4.67
C LYS A 37 2.07 5.96 -5.06
N GLU A 38 2.16 6.35 -6.33
CA GLU A 38 1.52 7.56 -6.84
C GLU A 38 0.02 7.53 -6.57
N LYS A 39 -0.63 6.41 -6.91
CA LYS A 39 -2.05 6.21 -6.67
C LYS A 39 -2.43 6.35 -5.20
N SER A 40 -1.68 5.69 -4.31
CA SER A 40 -1.95 5.75 -2.87
C SER A 40 -1.77 7.16 -2.30
N LEU A 41 -0.77 7.92 -2.79
CA LEU A 41 -0.53 9.30 -2.36
C LEU A 41 -1.63 10.26 -2.82
N GLU A 42 -2.14 10.10 -4.04
CA GLU A 42 -3.28 10.90 -4.51
C GLU A 42 -4.56 10.56 -3.76
N VAL A 43 -4.84 9.27 -3.51
CA VAL A 43 -6.01 8.84 -2.73
C VAL A 43 -6.00 9.45 -1.32
N ILE A 44 -4.88 9.40 -0.59
CA ILE A 44 -4.84 9.97 0.77
C ILE A 44 -4.91 11.51 0.77
N ARG A 45 -4.35 12.17 -0.25
CA ARG A 45 -4.48 13.61 -0.44
C ARG A 45 -5.94 14.03 -0.63
N MET A 46 -6.64 13.34 -1.53
CA MET A 46 -8.08 13.50 -1.75
C MET A 46 -8.88 13.25 -0.46
N TYR A 47 -8.61 12.13 0.21
CA TYR A 47 -9.27 11.76 1.46
C TYR A 47 -9.16 12.88 2.50
N ARG A 48 -7.97 13.46 2.69
CA ARG A 48 -7.76 14.57 3.64
C ARG A 48 -8.50 15.85 3.25
N GLY A 49 -8.68 16.11 1.95
CA GLY A 49 -9.51 17.21 1.45
C GLY A 49 -10.98 16.99 1.81
N LEU A 50 -11.51 15.83 1.42
CA LEU A 50 -12.90 15.44 1.70
C LEU A 50 -13.20 15.35 3.20
N ALA A 51 -12.27 14.90 4.03
CA ALA A 51 -12.43 14.86 5.47
C ALA A 51 -12.55 16.25 6.11
N LYS A 52 -12.06 17.31 5.45
CA LYS A 52 -12.23 18.70 5.89
C LYS A 52 -13.53 19.32 5.37
N GLU A 53 -13.85 19.07 4.10
CA GLU A 53 -15.02 19.65 3.42
C GLU A 53 -16.33 18.96 3.83
N SER A 54 -16.30 17.63 3.92
CA SER A 54 -17.44 16.76 4.18
C SER A 54 -17.13 15.73 5.27
N PRO A 55 -16.86 16.16 6.53
CA PRO A 55 -16.36 15.30 7.60
C PRO A 55 -17.30 14.16 7.99
N SER A 56 -18.60 14.30 7.73
CA SER A 56 -19.64 13.29 8.03
C SER A 56 -19.89 12.30 6.91
N ALA A 57 -19.41 12.56 5.68
CA ALA A 57 -19.55 11.64 4.57
C ALA A 57 -18.79 10.34 4.85
N THR A 58 -19.18 9.24 4.23
CA THR A 58 -18.54 7.93 4.45
C THR A 58 -17.51 7.61 3.38
N GLU A 59 -16.60 6.67 3.66
CA GLU A 59 -15.66 6.20 2.64
C GLU A 59 -16.35 5.51 1.45
N GLU A 60 -17.50 4.86 1.70
CA GLU A 60 -18.27 4.15 0.69
C GLU A 60 -18.87 5.11 -0.35
N GLU A 61 -19.28 6.31 0.07
CA GLU A 61 -19.77 7.37 -0.84
C GLU A 61 -18.72 7.79 -1.87
N PHE A 62 -17.44 7.68 -1.52
CA PHE A 62 -16.31 8.00 -2.38
C PHE A 62 -15.55 6.77 -2.87
N ALA A 63 -16.17 5.59 -2.83
CA ALA A 63 -15.54 4.33 -3.20
C ALA A 63 -14.99 4.33 -4.64
N PHE A 64 -15.68 5.01 -5.56
CA PHE A 64 -15.24 5.17 -6.94
C PHE A 64 -13.93 5.97 -7.03
N GLN A 65 -13.85 7.10 -6.32
CA GLN A 65 -12.71 8.00 -6.33
C GLN A 65 -11.51 7.43 -5.57
N PHE A 66 -11.76 6.73 -4.46
CA PHE A 66 -10.71 6.04 -3.71
C PHE A 66 -10.24 4.74 -4.39
N GLU A 67 -11.05 4.19 -5.30
CA GLU A 67 -10.90 2.94 -6.04
C GLU A 67 -10.80 1.67 -5.18
N ALA A 68 -10.02 1.69 -4.10
CA ALA A 68 -9.91 0.60 -3.15
C ALA A 68 -9.41 1.09 -1.78
N PRO A 69 -9.88 0.47 -0.68
CA PRO A 69 -9.57 0.92 0.69
C PRO A 69 -8.09 0.90 1.02
N HIS A 70 -7.36 -0.11 0.54
CA HIS A 70 -5.92 -0.24 0.79
C HIS A 70 -5.07 0.92 0.25
N PHE A 71 -5.54 1.69 -0.74
CA PHE A 71 -4.82 2.87 -1.22
C PHE A 71 -4.80 3.98 -0.17
N ILE A 72 -5.84 4.11 0.66
CA ILE A 72 -5.91 5.08 1.75
C ILE A 72 -4.84 4.75 2.80
N THR A 73 -4.81 3.51 3.27
CA THR A 73 -3.83 3.03 4.27
C THR A 73 -2.40 3.10 3.74
N LEU A 74 -2.17 2.69 2.48
CA LEU A 74 -0.85 2.81 1.85
C LEU A 74 -0.42 4.26 1.66
N GLY A 75 -1.35 5.17 1.39
CA GLY A 75 -1.07 6.59 1.26
C GLY A 75 -0.46 7.16 2.54
N LEU A 76 -1.09 6.87 3.69
CA LEU A 76 -0.55 7.24 5.01
C LEU A 76 0.86 6.67 5.25
N LEU A 77 1.08 5.40 4.88
CA LEU A 77 2.39 4.75 5.01
C LEU A 77 3.45 5.41 4.11
N TYR A 78 3.10 5.81 2.89
CA TYR A 78 4.02 6.50 1.98
C TYR A 78 4.28 7.96 2.35
N GLU A 79 3.30 8.67 2.93
CA GLU A 79 3.49 10.00 3.51
C GLU A 79 4.57 9.94 4.61
N ALA A 80 4.46 8.97 5.52
CA ALA A 80 5.42 8.77 6.61
C ALA A 80 6.78 8.24 6.11
N ASN A 81 6.78 7.31 5.15
CA ASN A 81 7.99 6.72 4.58
C ASN A 81 7.86 6.51 3.07
N LYS A 82 8.47 7.40 2.30
CA LYS A 82 8.49 7.34 0.83
C LYS A 82 9.09 6.06 0.25
N ARG A 83 9.84 5.27 1.04
CA ARG A 83 10.47 3.99 0.66
C ARG A 83 9.77 2.77 1.26
N PHE A 84 8.56 2.95 1.83
CA PHE A 84 7.76 1.86 2.36
C PHE A 84 7.57 0.74 1.33
N ALA A 85 7.61 -0.52 1.77
CA ALA A 85 7.51 -1.69 0.90
C ALA A 85 6.06 -2.01 0.51
N GLY A 86 5.32 -1.03 -0.01
CA GLY A 86 3.89 -1.17 -0.27
C GLY A 86 3.54 -2.29 -1.24
N GLY A 87 4.39 -2.58 -2.22
CA GLY A 87 4.19 -3.72 -3.13
C GLY A 87 4.19 -5.09 -2.42
N ALA A 88 4.91 -5.23 -1.30
CA ALA A 88 4.98 -6.46 -0.52
C ALA A 88 3.75 -6.63 0.40
N PHE A 89 3.22 -5.53 0.93
CA PHE A 89 2.05 -5.52 1.82
C PHE A 89 0.71 -5.46 1.09
N ALA A 90 0.67 -4.92 -0.13
CA ALA A 90 -0.56 -4.76 -0.91
C ALA A 90 -1.40 -6.05 -1.04
N PRO A 91 -0.83 -7.26 -1.28
CA PRO A 91 -1.62 -8.49 -1.35
C PRO A 91 -2.35 -8.85 -0.05
N ILE A 92 -1.75 -8.53 1.12
CA ILE A 92 -2.39 -8.74 2.43
C ILE A 92 -3.49 -7.70 2.61
N LEU A 93 -3.18 -6.43 2.39
CA LEU A 93 -4.10 -5.32 2.56
C LEU A 93 -5.34 -5.44 1.66
N ARG A 94 -5.20 -5.83 0.39
CA ARG A 94 -6.36 -6.06 -0.52
C ARG A 94 -7.39 -7.04 0.05
N ARG A 95 -6.94 -7.99 0.88
CA ARG A 95 -7.83 -9.01 1.45
C ARG A 95 -8.54 -8.48 2.70
N VAL A 96 -7.80 -7.85 3.62
CA VAL A 96 -8.30 -7.52 4.96
C VAL A 96 -8.72 -6.07 5.14
N ASP A 97 -8.21 -5.17 4.31
CA ASP A 97 -8.55 -3.76 4.38
C ASP A 97 -9.86 -3.49 3.64
N LYS A 98 -10.80 -2.83 4.32
CA LYS A 98 -12.17 -2.54 3.87
C LYS A 98 -12.48 -1.08 4.10
N PHE A 99 -13.45 -0.55 3.36
CA PHE A 99 -13.96 0.79 3.65
C PHE A 99 -14.54 0.80 5.06
N LEU A 100 -14.22 1.87 5.79
CA LEU A 100 -14.62 2.08 7.17
C LEU A 100 -16.03 2.64 7.21
N ARG A 101 -16.73 2.32 8.30
CA ARG A 101 -18.03 2.90 8.59
C ARG A 101 -17.86 4.20 9.38
N GLY A 102 -18.75 5.16 9.14
CA GLY A 102 -18.74 6.45 9.81
C GLY A 102 -18.09 7.56 8.99
N GLY A 103 -18.10 8.76 9.54
CA GLY A 103 -17.63 9.96 8.84
C GLY A 103 -16.13 9.94 8.56
N LEU A 104 -15.72 10.47 7.41
CA LEU A 104 -14.33 10.54 6.93
C LEU A 104 -13.36 11.09 7.99
N ALA A 105 -13.77 12.10 8.76
CA ALA A 105 -12.91 12.66 9.80
C ALA A 105 -12.56 11.64 10.91
N LYS A 106 -13.53 10.84 11.34
CA LYS A 106 -13.33 9.79 12.36
C LYS A 106 -12.64 8.56 11.75
N ALA A 107 -13.05 8.17 10.55
CA ALA A 107 -12.44 7.07 9.81
C ALA A 107 -10.95 7.34 9.52
N LEU A 108 -10.55 8.60 9.31
CA LEU A 108 -9.14 8.97 9.14
C LEU A 108 -8.28 8.58 10.37
N GLU A 109 -8.81 8.71 11.58
CA GLU A 109 -8.08 8.34 12.79
C GLU A 109 -7.91 6.83 12.89
N GLU A 110 -8.96 6.05 12.59
CA GLU A 110 -8.84 4.58 12.48
C GLU A 110 -7.86 4.18 11.35
N ARG A 111 -7.85 4.90 10.21
CA ARG A 111 -6.86 4.68 9.13
C ARG A 111 -5.43 4.89 9.61
N ARG A 112 -5.17 5.86 10.49
CA ARG A 112 -3.85 6.08 11.10
C ARG A 112 -3.46 4.90 12.00
N GLU A 113 -4.36 4.44 12.86
CA GLU A 113 -4.13 3.27 13.71
C GLU A 113 -3.81 2.02 12.88
N ARG A 114 -4.58 1.79 11.80
CA ARG A 114 -4.31 0.71 10.85
C ARG A 114 -2.95 0.85 10.16
N ALA A 115 -2.58 2.07 9.74
CA ALA A 115 -1.27 2.34 9.16
C ALA A 115 -0.14 2.06 10.17
N ASP A 116 -0.33 2.40 11.45
CA ASP A 116 0.66 2.13 12.50
C ASP A 116 0.86 0.62 12.72
N LEU A 117 -0.20 -0.18 12.70
CA LEU A 117 -0.10 -1.65 12.75
C LEU A 117 0.69 -2.22 11.57
N VAL A 118 0.47 -1.70 10.36
CA VAL A 118 1.20 -2.12 9.16
C VAL A 118 2.67 -1.70 9.26
N ARG A 119 2.95 -0.50 9.78
CA ARG A 119 4.31 -0.01 9.99
C ARG A 119 5.07 -0.91 10.97
N ALA A 120 4.45 -1.27 12.10
CA ALA A 120 5.03 -2.19 13.08
C ALA A 120 5.36 -3.55 12.44
N ALA A 121 4.49 -4.06 11.56
CA ALA A 121 4.76 -5.28 10.81
C ALA A 121 5.93 -5.13 9.79
N ASP A 122 6.09 -3.99 9.10
CA ASP A 122 7.25 -3.76 8.22
C ASP A 122 8.56 -3.61 9.01
N GLU A 123 8.51 -3.04 10.22
CA GLU A 123 9.66 -2.99 11.13
C GLU A 123 10.10 -4.40 11.57
N ALA A 124 9.15 -5.23 12.02
CA ALA A 124 9.43 -6.64 12.34
C ALA A 124 9.97 -7.41 11.13
N LEU A 125 9.38 -7.20 9.95
CA LEU A 125 9.88 -7.77 8.69
C LEU A 125 11.31 -7.30 8.36
N ALA A 126 11.62 -6.02 8.59
CA ALA A 126 12.94 -5.48 8.35
C ALA A 126 14.00 -6.15 9.24
N LEU A 127 13.67 -6.46 10.50
CA LEU A 127 14.55 -7.22 11.40
C LEU A 127 14.82 -8.63 10.88
N VAL A 128 13.78 -9.34 10.42
CA VAL A 128 13.92 -10.67 9.80
C VAL A 128 14.80 -10.62 8.55
N VAL A 129 14.55 -9.66 7.67
CA VAL A 129 15.35 -9.47 6.44
C VAL A 129 16.79 -9.11 6.77
N ALA A 130 17.05 -8.30 7.79
CA ALA A 130 18.40 -7.98 8.23
C ALA A 130 19.15 -9.23 8.72
N LYS A 131 18.49 -10.12 9.49
CA LYS A 131 19.06 -11.42 9.90
C LYS A 131 19.38 -12.30 8.70
N LEU A 132 18.49 -12.39 7.70
CA LEU A 132 18.73 -13.15 6.46
C LEU A 132 19.91 -12.57 5.66
N LYS A 133 20.02 -11.24 5.55
CA LYS A 133 21.15 -10.57 4.90
C LYS A 133 22.49 -10.87 5.59
N LYS A 134 22.51 -10.93 6.93
CA LYS A 134 23.70 -11.35 7.71
C LYS A 134 24.10 -12.79 7.42
N ARG A 135 23.15 -13.68 7.10
CA ARG A 135 23.40 -15.06 6.63
C ARG A 135 23.81 -15.15 5.15
N GLY A 136 24.02 -14.03 4.46
CA GLY A 136 24.40 -14.00 3.04
C GLY A 136 23.23 -14.04 2.05
N ILE A 137 21.97 -14.09 2.53
CA ILE A 137 20.79 -14.13 1.66
C ILE A 137 20.40 -12.70 1.27
N ARG A 138 20.80 -12.28 0.07
CA ARG A 138 20.46 -10.98 -0.52
C ARG A 138 19.72 -11.19 -1.83
N HIS A 139 18.38 -11.12 -1.78
CA HIS A 139 17.54 -11.31 -2.96
C HIS A 139 16.42 -10.26 -3.01
N PRO A 140 16.05 -9.70 -4.19
CA PRO A 140 15.01 -8.67 -4.31
C PRO A 140 13.66 -9.10 -3.70
N TYR A 141 13.32 -10.38 -3.83
CA TYR A 141 12.04 -10.95 -3.37
C TYR A 141 12.03 -11.45 -1.92
N VAL A 142 13.09 -11.20 -1.14
CA VAL A 142 13.18 -11.70 0.24
C VAL A 142 12.01 -11.24 1.12
N LYS A 143 11.57 -9.98 0.96
CA LYS A 143 10.42 -9.45 1.71
C LYS A 143 9.13 -10.21 1.36
N ASN A 144 8.86 -10.40 0.08
CA ASN A 144 7.68 -11.12 -0.41
C ASN A 144 7.68 -12.58 0.05
N TYR A 145 8.85 -13.22 0.01
CA TYR A 145 9.01 -14.59 0.48
C TYR A 145 8.70 -14.74 1.97
N VAL A 146 9.24 -13.86 2.82
CA VAL A 146 8.99 -13.91 4.26
C VAL A 146 7.50 -13.67 4.54
N LEU A 147 6.91 -12.62 3.96
CA LEU A 147 5.48 -12.32 4.13
C LEU A 147 4.56 -13.44 3.66
N ALA A 148 4.88 -14.12 2.55
CA ALA A 148 4.10 -15.26 2.07
C ALA A 148 4.09 -16.44 3.06
N ARG A 149 5.14 -16.58 3.88
CA ARG A 149 5.24 -17.64 4.91
C ARG A 149 4.70 -17.21 6.27
N THR A 150 4.66 -15.91 6.55
CA THR A 150 4.17 -15.39 7.85
C THR A 150 2.75 -14.86 7.78
N THR A 151 2.15 -14.71 6.60
CA THR A 151 0.78 -14.24 6.49
C THR A 151 -0.22 -15.21 7.14
N PRO A 152 -1.11 -14.73 8.03
CA PRO A 152 -2.13 -15.58 8.63
C PRO A 152 -3.25 -15.95 7.64
N LEU A 153 -3.21 -15.42 6.41
CA LEU A 153 -4.30 -15.49 5.45
C LEU A 153 -4.20 -16.68 4.49
N THR A 154 -3.11 -17.47 4.51
CA THR A 154 -2.89 -18.60 3.58
C THR A 154 -3.96 -19.69 3.74
N ARG A 155 -4.43 -19.93 4.97
CA ARG A 155 -5.48 -20.94 5.27
C ARG A 155 -6.89 -20.35 5.38
N ALA A 156 -7.00 -19.03 5.49
CA ALA A 156 -8.27 -18.31 5.61
C ALA A 156 -8.90 -18.10 4.21
N ARG A 157 -9.59 -19.12 3.69
CA ARG A 157 -10.26 -19.06 2.37
C ARG A 157 -11.70 -18.54 2.45
N LYS A 158 -12.46 -18.87 3.50
CA LYS A 158 -13.89 -18.54 3.63
C LYS A 158 -14.16 -17.36 4.56
N THR A 159 -13.48 -17.30 5.70
CA THR A 159 -13.62 -16.22 6.68
C THR A 159 -12.27 -15.55 6.87
N LEU A 160 -12.18 -14.27 6.51
CA LEU A 160 -10.98 -13.48 6.72
C LEU A 160 -11.01 -12.91 8.15
N PRO A 161 -9.88 -12.92 8.87
CA PRO A 161 -9.79 -12.25 10.16
C PRO A 161 -9.95 -10.74 9.98
N PRO A 162 -10.44 -10.03 11.01
CA PRO A 162 -10.40 -8.56 11.07
C PRO A 162 -8.98 -8.02 10.86
N PHE A 163 -8.88 -6.78 10.40
CA PHE A 163 -7.61 -6.13 10.06
C PHE A 163 -6.59 -6.23 11.21
N GLU A 164 -7.02 -5.85 12.41
CA GLU A 164 -6.19 -5.76 13.61
C GLU A 164 -5.67 -7.15 14.00
N GLN A 165 -6.55 -8.15 13.95
CA GLN A 165 -6.18 -9.53 14.24
C GLN A 165 -5.22 -10.09 13.17
N ALA A 166 -5.41 -9.74 11.91
CA ALA A 166 -4.53 -10.14 10.82
C ALA A 166 -3.12 -9.57 11.00
N PHE A 167 -2.99 -8.28 11.30
CA PHE A 167 -1.70 -7.63 11.46
C PHE A 167 -1.00 -7.98 12.77
N LYS A 168 -1.75 -8.16 13.87
CA LYS A 168 -1.19 -8.69 15.12
C LYS A 168 -0.58 -10.07 14.90
N LYS A 169 -1.34 -11.00 14.32
CA LYS A 169 -0.85 -12.37 14.07
C LYS A 169 0.28 -12.40 13.03
N LEU A 170 0.27 -11.49 12.06
CA LEU A 170 1.40 -11.33 11.13
C LEU A 170 2.68 -10.91 11.89
N GLY A 171 2.57 -9.97 12.83
CA GLY A 171 3.66 -9.55 13.71
C GLY A 171 4.22 -10.74 14.51
N ASP A 172 3.36 -11.45 15.22
CA ASP A 172 3.74 -12.63 16.02
C ASP A 172 4.48 -13.68 15.16
N ASN A 173 3.99 -13.94 13.94
CA ASN A 173 4.60 -14.88 13.00
C ASN A 173 5.96 -14.39 12.46
N LEU A 174 6.14 -13.07 12.30
CA LEU A 174 7.41 -12.47 11.88
C LEU A 174 8.46 -12.56 12.99
N GLU A 175 8.07 -12.34 14.24
CA GLU A 175 8.96 -12.46 15.39
C GLU A 175 9.41 -13.91 15.62
N ALA A 176 8.49 -14.86 15.48
CA ALA A 176 8.75 -16.30 15.57
C ALA A 176 9.42 -16.89 14.32
N PHE A 177 9.70 -16.08 13.28
CA PHE A 177 10.21 -16.58 12.01
C PHE A 177 11.64 -17.12 12.15
N ASP A 178 11.78 -18.44 12.00
CA ASP A 178 13.07 -19.12 12.03
C ASP A 178 13.86 -18.88 10.73
N VAL A 179 14.77 -17.92 10.79
CA VAL A 179 15.65 -17.59 9.67
C VAL A 179 16.61 -18.70 9.31
N ALA A 180 16.92 -19.66 10.19
CA ALA A 180 17.93 -20.70 9.94
C ALA A 180 17.47 -21.68 8.85
N LYS A 181 16.16 -21.93 8.76
CA LYS A 181 15.52 -22.84 7.80
C LYS A 181 15.37 -22.26 6.39
N VAL A 182 15.75 -21.00 6.18
CA VAL A 182 15.63 -20.34 4.87
C VAL A 182 16.87 -20.63 4.01
N ARG A 183 16.63 -21.12 2.79
CA ARG A 183 17.64 -21.32 1.74
C ARG A 183 17.42 -20.34 0.59
N TYR A 184 18.50 -20.01 -0.12
CA TYR A 184 18.45 -19.06 -1.23
C TYR A 184 17.55 -19.53 -2.38
N ASP A 185 17.65 -20.81 -2.77
CA ASP A 185 16.84 -21.41 -3.83
C ASP A 185 15.34 -21.35 -3.56
N ASP A 186 14.94 -21.44 -2.28
CA ASP A 186 13.52 -21.36 -1.89
C ASP A 186 12.96 -19.96 -2.22
N ILE A 187 13.78 -18.91 -2.14
CA ILE A 187 13.39 -17.53 -2.45
C ILE A 187 13.30 -17.32 -3.96
N GLN A 188 14.21 -17.93 -4.74
CA GLN A 188 14.17 -17.86 -6.20
C GLN A 188 12.91 -18.51 -6.76
N ARG A 189 12.50 -19.67 -6.23
CA ARG A 189 11.26 -20.34 -6.66
C ARG A 189 10.02 -19.47 -6.43
N THR A 190 9.95 -18.78 -5.30
CA THR A 190 8.85 -17.83 -5.03
C THR A 190 8.89 -16.62 -5.95
N ALA A 191 10.06 -16.14 -6.36
CA ALA A 191 10.20 -15.04 -7.30
C ALA A 191 9.63 -15.37 -8.69
N ILE A 192 9.84 -16.60 -9.17
CA ILE A 192 9.30 -17.07 -10.46
C ILE A 192 7.77 -17.10 -10.43
N MET A 193 7.16 -17.46 -9.30
CA MET A 193 5.70 -17.47 -9.12
C MET A 193 5.09 -16.09 -8.87
N ALA A 194 5.89 -15.11 -8.42
CA ALA A 194 5.45 -13.75 -8.08
C ALA A 194 5.72 -12.72 -9.19
N ALA A 195 6.42 -13.10 -10.26
CA ALA A 195 6.58 -12.27 -11.43
C ALA A 195 5.21 -12.04 -12.08
N PRO A 196 4.82 -10.78 -12.40
CA PRO A 196 3.65 -10.56 -13.24
C PRO A 196 3.88 -11.29 -14.57
N ALA A 197 2.84 -11.91 -15.13
CA ALA A 197 2.90 -12.43 -16.49
C ALA A 197 3.39 -11.30 -17.42
N PRO A 198 4.23 -11.60 -18.43
CA PRO A 198 4.58 -10.59 -19.43
C PRO A 198 3.27 -10.02 -19.98
N ALA A 199 3.19 -8.69 -20.00
CA ALA A 199 2.08 -8.01 -20.65
C ALA A 199 2.16 -8.35 -22.14
N GLU A 200 1.21 -9.16 -22.63
CA GLU A 200 0.85 -9.17 -24.05
C GLU A 200 0.09 -7.89 -24.40
#